data_AF-A0A3P1T0H3-F1
#
_entry.id   AF-A0A3P1T0H3-F1
#
_cell.length_a   1.000
_cell.length_b   1.000
_cell.length_c   1.000
_cell.angle_alpha   90.00
_cell.angle_beta   90.00
_cell.angle_gamma   90.00
#
_symmetry.space_group_name_H-M   'P 1'
#
loop_
_entity.id
_entity.type
_entity.pdbx_description
1 polymer ?
#
loop_
_entity_poly.entity_id
_entity_poly.type
_entity_poly.pdbx_seq_one_letter_code
_entity_poly.pdbx_strand_id
1 'polypeptide(L)'
;MNLSKNKKSLTLILLSALLTLTGINEAKAQVPSIPRKNRTTTQRSKRNYSNNIVWGTQYDWLSTRYVTYDDICEMDRGQVRVLKNSIYARHGRRFKDSELREYFNSQTWYNPWRNEVPAREFNKYENYNITFLHRYE
;
A
#
# COMPACT_ATOMS: atom_id res chain seq x y z
N MET A 1 22.72 -30.68 -61.37
CA MET A 1 22.04 -31.28 -60.21
C MET A 1 21.14 -30.22 -59.59
N ASN A 2 19.83 -30.53 -59.53
CA ASN A 2 18.83 -30.18 -58.52
C ASN A 2 18.78 -28.73 -57.97
N LEU A 3 17.63 -28.09 -57.79
CA LEU A 3 16.24 -28.39 -58.13
C LEU A 3 15.46 -27.11 -57.81
N SER A 4 14.45 -26.84 -58.64
CA SER A 4 13.23 -26.09 -58.36
C SER A 4 13.29 -24.59 -58.05
N LYS A 5 12.62 -23.88 -58.96
CA LYS A 5 12.13 -22.52 -58.83
C LYS A 5 10.83 -22.53 -58.00
N ASN A 6 10.58 -21.39 -57.34
CA ASN A 6 9.31 -20.65 -57.39
C ASN A 6 8.11 -20.99 -56.47
N LYS A 7 7.66 -19.90 -55.82
CA LYS A 7 6.28 -19.35 -55.71
C LYS A 7 5.54 -19.49 -54.38
N LYS A 8 5.07 -18.32 -53.95
CA LYS A 8 4.20 -18.01 -52.81
C LYS A 8 2.86 -18.75 -52.90
N SER A 9 2.35 -19.28 -51.78
CA SER A 9 0.91 -19.34 -51.51
C SER A 9 0.63 -19.65 -50.03
N LEU A 10 -0.30 -18.89 -49.44
CA LEU A 10 -0.85 -19.11 -48.10
C LEU A 10 -1.75 -20.34 -48.08
N THR A 11 -1.69 -21.13 -47.01
CA THR A 11 -2.83 -21.93 -46.52
C THR A 11 -2.85 -21.96 -45.00
N LEU A 12 -4.01 -21.59 -44.47
CA LEU A 12 -4.43 -21.56 -43.08
C LEU A 12 -4.97 -22.95 -42.70
N ILE A 13 -4.51 -23.57 -41.61
CA ILE A 13 -5.21 -24.69 -40.96
C ILE A 13 -5.22 -24.44 -39.45
N LEU A 14 -6.40 -24.09 -38.94
CA LEU A 14 -6.78 -24.17 -37.53
C LEU A 14 -6.88 -25.66 -37.12
N LEU A 15 -6.18 -26.09 -36.08
CA LEU A 15 -6.75 -26.97 -35.05
C LEU A 15 -5.87 -26.99 -33.77
N SER A 16 -6.55 -26.80 -32.65
CA SER A 16 -6.10 -26.65 -31.27
C SER A 16 -5.31 -27.81 -30.66
N ALA A 17 -4.30 -27.52 -29.81
CA ALA A 17 -4.13 -28.20 -28.52
C ALA A 17 -3.02 -27.54 -27.63
N LEU A 18 -3.47 -27.08 -26.47
CA LEU A 18 -2.84 -27.19 -25.14
C LEU A 18 -1.61 -26.33 -24.75
N LEU A 19 -1.92 -25.33 -23.91
CA LEU A 19 -1.18 -24.74 -22.79
C LEU A 19 0.32 -25.12 -22.64
N THR A 20 1.19 -24.11 -22.75
CA THR A 20 2.13 -23.84 -21.66
C THR A 20 2.07 -22.37 -21.28
N LEU A 21 1.36 -22.14 -20.17
CA LEU A 21 1.29 -20.87 -19.47
C LEU A 21 2.60 -20.71 -18.69
N THR A 22 3.55 -19.95 -19.20
CA THR A 22 4.48 -19.23 -18.33
C THR A 22 4.47 -17.79 -18.77
N GLY A 23 3.44 -17.08 -18.28
CA GLY A 23 3.52 -15.64 -18.18
C GLY A 23 4.76 -15.34 -17.36
N ILE A 24 5.77 -14.80 -18.03
CA ILE A 24 6.83 -14.05 -17.38
C ILE A 24 6.07 -12.88 -16.76
N ASN A 25 5.68 -13.05 -15.50
CA ASN A 25 5.04 -12.02 -14.71
C ASN A 25 6.04 -10.89 -14.62
N GLU A 26 5.88 -9.91 -15.51
CA GLU A 26 6.51 -8.62 -15.42
C GLU A 26 6.32 -8.16 -13.98
N ALA A 27 7.44 -7.99 -13.26
CA ALA A 27 7.47 -7.25 -12.02
C ALA A 27 7.09 -5.80 -12.33
N LYS A 28 5.79 -5.57 -12.58
CA LYS A 28 5.21 -4.24 -12.58
C LYS A 28 5.47 -3.72 -11.19
N ALA A 29 6.43 -2.82 -11.06
CA ALA A 29 6.59 -1.98 -9.90
C ALA A 29 5.20 -1.40 -9.60
N GLN A 30 4.52 -1.99 -8.63
CA GLN A 30 3.19 -1.60 -8.20
C GLN A 30 3.32 -0.13 -7.78
N VAL A 31 2.62 0.76 -8.47
CA VAL A 31 2.50 2.15 -8.01
C VAL A 31 1.92 2.07 -6.59
N PRO A 32 2.56 2.68 -5.56
CA PRO A 32 2.14 2.51 -4.18
C PRO A 32 0.66 2.86 -3.99
N SER A 33 -0.16 1.92 -3.51
CA SER A 33 -1.60 2.17 -3.32
C SER A 33 -1.80 3.02 -2.08
N ILE A 34 -2.09 4.31 -2.25
CA ILE A 34 -2.68 5.08 -1.16
C ILE A 34 -4.17 4.72 -1.12
N PRO A 35 -4.73 4.30 0.03
CA PRO A 35 -6.15 3.93 0.11
C PRO A 35 -7.03 5.12 -0.27
N ARG A 36 -7.49 5.16 -1.53
CA ARG A 36 -8.49 6.12 -1.97
C ARG A 36 -9.82 5.68 -1.38
N LYS A 37 -10.60 6.60 -0.81
CA LYS A 37 -11.93 6.33 -0.26
C LYS A 37 -12.89 5.95 -1.39
N ASN A 38 -12.79 4.73 -1.90
CA ASN A 38 -13.82 4.12 -2.72
C ASN A 38 -14.84 3.52 -1.75
N ARG A 39 -16.08 4.01 -1.78
CA ARG A 39 -17.20 3.32 -1.14
C ARG A 39 -17.39 1.98 -1.84
N THR A 40 -16.66 0.97 -1.40
CA THR A 40 -16.86 -0.42 -1.82
C THR A 40 -16.77 -1.27 -0.57
N THR A 41 -17.94 -1.59 -0.03
CA THR A 41 -18.12 -2.57 1.04
C THR A 41 -17.73 -3.95 0.52
N THR A 42 -16.50 -4.36 0.78
CA THR A 42 -16.11 -5.78 0.72
C THR A 42 -15.87 -6.24 2.15
N GLN A 43 -16.74 -7.12 2.62
CA GLN A 43 -16.64 -7.75 3.93
C GLN A 43 -15.34 -8.57 4.02
N ARG A 44 -14.36 -8.10 4.80
CA ARG A 44 -13.17 -8.86 5.18
C ARG A 44 -13.17 -9.04 6.70
N SER A 45 -12.79 -10.23 7.12
CA SER A 45 -13.05 -10.89 8.40
C SER A 45 -12.95 -10.04 9.68
N LYS A 46 -13.95 -10.21 10.55
CA LYS A 46 -13.95 -9.70 11.94
C LYS A 46 -12.80 -10.31 12.73
N ARG A 47 -11.66 -9.61 12.83
CA ARG A 47 -10.71 -9.82 13.92
C ARG A 47 -11.25 -9.07 15.15
N ASN A 48 -11.37 -9.77 16.27
CA ASN A 48 -11.91 -9.25 17.53
C ASN A 48 -11.01 -8.14 18.09
N TYR A 49 -11.26 -6.90 17.67
CA TYR A 49 -10.81 -5.73 18.42
C TYR A 49 -11.78 -5.55 19.60
N SER A 50 -11.25 -5.64 20.82
CA SER A 50 -11.97 -5.41 22.07
C SER A 50 -12.81 -4.12 22.01
N ASN A 51 -14.09 -4.24 22.38
CA ASN A 51 -15.17 -3.25 22.26
C ASN A 51 -15.02 -1.98 23.13
N ASN A 52 -13.86 -1.32 23.13
CA ASN A 52 -13.69 -0.06 23.86
C ASN A 52 -12.67 0.88 23.20
N ILE A 53 -12.96 1.35 21.97
CA ILE A 53 -12.25 2.50 21.38
C ILE A 53 -13.24 3.67 21.30
N VAL A 54 -13.21 4.47 22.35
CA VAL A 54 -13.80 5.81 22.42
C VAL A 54 -12.84 6.75 21.68
N TRP A 55 -13.28 7.24 20.51
CA TRP A 55 -12.61 8.19 19.59
C TRP A 55 -11.12 7.91 19.29
N GLY A 56 -10.87 6.97 18.38
CA GLY A 56 -9.53 6.67 17.85
C GLY A 56 -9.58 6.32 16.36
N THR A 57 -8.61 6.79 15.60
CA THR A 57 -8.44 6.46 14.18
C THR A 57 -8.11 4.96 14.03
N GLN A 58 -8.24 4.41 12.82
CA GLN A 58 -7.78 3.04 12.50
C GLN A 58 -6.27 2.80 12.81
N TYR A 59 -5.50 3.85 13.11
CA TYR A 59 -4.07 3.84 13.34
C TYR A 59 -3.67 4.13 14.79
N ASP A 60 -4.63 4.18 15.72
CA ASP A 60 -4.36 4.64 17.08
C ASP A 60 -3.41 3.75 17.88
N TRP A 61 -3.42 2.46 17.57
CA TRP A 61 -2.56 1.45 18.16
C TRP A 61 -1.05 1.71 17.90
N LEU A 62 -0.70 2.52 16.88
CA LEU A 62 0.69 2.90 16.60
C LEU A 62 1.33 3.73 17.72
N SER A 63 0.52 4.34 18.57
CA SER A 63 1.01 5.12 19.72
C SER A 63 1.01 4.31 21.02
N THR A 64 0.55 3.05 21.02
CA THR A 64 0.37 2.24 22.25
C THR A 64 1.10 0.89 22.26
N ARG A 65 1.54 0.37 21.10
CA ARG A 65 2.32 -0.87 21.00
C ARG A 65 3.31 -0.85 19.83
N TYR A 66 4.24 -1.80 19.84
CA TYR A 66 5.16 -2.03 18.73
C TYR A 66 4.45 -2.68 17.53
N VAL A 67 4.79 -2.22 16.32
CA VAL A 67 4.45 -2.84 15.04
C VAL A 67 5.30 -4.09 14.86
N THR A 68 4.67 -5.19 14.44
CA THR A 68 5.34 -6.42 14.02
C THR A 68 5.26 -6.60 12.51
N TYR A 69 6.00 -7.56 11.96
CA TYR A 69 5.90 -7.89 10.55
C TYR A 69 4.50 -8.41 10.18
N ASP A 70 3.88 -9.19 11.07
CA ASP A 70 2.51 -9.73 10.86
C ASP A 70 1.44 -8.64 10.74
N ASP A 71 1.67 -7.45 11.34
CA ASP A 71 0.76 -6.31 11.19
C ASP A 71 0.76 -5.75 9.75
N ILE A 72 1.84 -5.93 9.00
CA ILE A 72 2.08 -5.27 7.70
C ILE A 72 2.38 -6.25 6.55
N CYS A 73 2.43 -7.56 6.79
CA CYS A 73 2.86 -8.53 5.77
C CYS A 73 1.92 -8.62 4.56
N GLU A 74 0.64 -8.26 4.72
CA GLU A 74 -0.35 -8.15 3.64
C GLU A 74 -0.44 -6.72 3.05
N MET A 75 0.39 -5.78 3.53
CA MET A 75 0.37 -4.39 3.07
C MET A 75 1.36 -4.16 1.95
N ASP A 76 0.96 -3.36 0.96
CA ASP A 76 1.91 -2.82 -0.01
C ASP A 76 2.69 -1.61 0.57
N ARG A 77 3.75 -1.21 -0.14
CA ARG A 77 4.62 -0.09 0.24
C ARG A 77 3.87 1.22 0.47
N GLY A 78 2.83 1.51 -0.32
CA GLY A 78 2.00 2.71 -0.18
C GLY A 78 1.15 2.69 1.08
N GLN A 79 0.61 1.53 1.43
CA GLN A 79 -0.11 1.33 2.68
C GLN A 79 0.81 1.47 3.89
N VAL A 80 2.02 0.90 3.85
CA VAL A 80 3.04 1.08 4.90
C VAL A 80 3.45 2.56 5.02
N ARG A 81 3.64 3.25 3.89
CA ARG A 81 3.91 4.69 3.84
C ARG A 81 2.81 5.49 4.53
N VAL A 82 1.54 5.21 4.23
CA VAL A 82 0.40 5.87 4.89
C VAL A 82 0.37 5.55 6.38
N LEU A 83 0.59 4.30 6.76
CA LEU A 83 0.63 3.86 8.16
C LEU A 83 1.70 4.63 8.94
N LYS A 84 2.92 4.72 8.41
CA LYS A 84 4.00 5.51 9.02
C LYS A 84 3.64 7.00 9.11
N ASN A 85 3.11 7.57 8.02
CA ASN A 85 2.77 8.99 7.98
C ASN A 85 1.57 9.34 8.87
N SER A 86 0.72 8.37 9.23
CA SER A 86 -0.38 8.60 10.18
C SER A 86 0.12 9.05 11.55
N ILE A 87 1.28 8.55 12.00
CA ILE A 87 1.92 8.99 13.25
C ILE A 87 2.22 10.48 13.16
N TYR A 88 2.89 10.92 12.11
CA TYR A 88 3.19 12.34 11.89
C TYR A 88 1.92 13.20 11.73
N ALA A 89 0.88 12.66 11.09
CA ALA A 89 -0.40 13.35 10.89
C ALA A 89 -1.11 13.61 12.22
N ARG A 90 -1.06 12.67 13.17
CA ARG A 90 -1.61 12.87 14.53
C ARG A 90 -0.89 13.98 15.29
N HIS A 91 0.38 14.20 14.99
CA HIS A 91 1.19 15.32 15.49
C HIS A 91 1.06 16.61 14.63
N GLY A 92 0.12 16.64 13.68
CA GLY A 92 -0.26 17.84 12.92
C GLY A 92 0.66 18.23 11.77
N ARG A 93 1.51 17.31 11.32
CA ARG A 93 2.47 17.54 10.23
C ARG A 93 1.76 17.79 8.90
N ARG A 94 2.09 18.90 8.25
CA ARG A 94 1.70 19.23 6.86
C ARG A 94 2.50 18.38 5.87
N PHE A 95 1.81 17.75 4.92
CA PHE A 95 2.44 16.96 3.86
C PHE A 95 2.68 17.78 2.59
N LYS A 96 3.94 17.79 2.12
CA LYS A 96 4.33 18.38 0.82
C LYS A 96 3.98 17.46 -0.36
N ASP A 97 4.11 16.16 -0.15
CA ASP A 97 3.65 15.13 -1.09
C ASP A 97 2.15 15.27 -1.34
N SER A 98 1.75 15.34 -2.61
CA SER A 98 0.37 15.60 -3.01
C SER A 98 -0.58 14.48 -2.60
N GLU A 99 -0.14 13.23 -2.73
CA GLU A 99 -1.01 12.07 -2.48
C GLU A 99 -1.24 11.87 -0.97
N LEU A 100 -0.19 12.00 -0.14
CA LEU A 100 -0.33 12.00 1.32
C LEU A 100 -1.18 13.18 1.79
N ARG A 101 -0.98 14.37 1.22
CA ARG A 101 -1.79 15.55 1.55
C ARG A 101 -3.25 15.33 1.21
N GLU A 102 -3.57 14.84 0.02
CA GLU A 102 -4.94 14.53 -0.39
C GLU A 102 -5.56 13.48 0.54
N TYR A 103 -4.84 12.40 0.81
CA TYR A 103 -5.29 11.34 1.71
C TYR A 103 -5.61 11.85 3.12
N PHE A 104 -4.67 12.54 3.77
CA PHE A 104 -4.85 13.01 5.14
C PHE A 104 -5.87 14.16 5.23
N ASN A 105 -5.92 15.06 4.25
CA ASN A 105 -6.97 16.10 4.19
C ASN A 105 -8.39 15.49 4.09
N SER A 106 -8.53 14.27 3.56
CA SER A 106 -9.82 13.57 3.51
C SER A 106 -10.21 12.91 4.84
N GLN A 107 -9.31 12.88 5.83
CA GLN A 107 -9.55 12.29 7.15
C GLN A 107 -10.16 13.33 8.10
N THR A 108 -11.28 13.01 8.74
CA THR A 108 -11.98 13.93 9.64
C THR A 108 -11.21 14.28 10.91
N TRP A 109 -10.25 13.44 11.30
CA TRP A 109 -9.42 13.62 12.50
C TRP A 109 -8.12 14.40 12.24
N TYR A 110 -7.73 14.57 10.98
CA TYR A 110 -6.47 15.21 10.65
C TYR A 110 -6.62 16.73 10.67
N ASN A 111 -5.78 17.37 11.49
CA ASN A 111 -5.71 18.82 11.58
C ASN A 111 -4.25 19.23 11.33
N PRO A 112 -3.90 19.90 10.23
CA PRO A 112 -2.53 20.34 9.98
C PRO A 112 -2.19 21.69 10.63
N TRP A 113 -1.18 21.76 11.48
CA TRP A 113 -0.74 23.03 12.12
C TRP A 113 0.77 23.30 12.08
N ARG A 114 1.61 22.35 11.65
CA ARG A 114 3.07 22.52 11.63
C ARG A 114 3.72 21.83 10.44
N ASN A 115 4.97 22.19 10.13
CA ASN A 115 5.69 21.60 9.00
C ASN A 115 6.48 20.34 9.35
N GLU A 116 7.01 20.24 10.57
CA GLU A 116 7.80 19.10 11.01
C GLU A 116 7.56 18.76 12.48
N VAL A 117 7.78 17.49 12.83
CA VAL A 117 7.61 16.93 14.18
C VAL A 117 8.99 16.55 14.74
N PRO A 118 9.49 17.24 15.78
CA PRO A 118 10.74 16.89 16.45
C PRO A 118 10.66 15.51 17.08
N ALA A 119 11.75 14.74 16.98
CA ALA A 119 11.83 13.36 17.45
C ALA A 119 11.47 13.19 18.95
N ARG A 120 11.74 14.20 19.78
CA ARG A 120 11.42 14.20 21.21
C ARG A 120 9.92 14.18 21.52
N GLU A 121 9.07 14.54 20.57
CA GLU A 121 7.61 14.54 20.75
C GLU A 121 7.00 13.16 20.51
N PHE A 122 7.75 12.25 19.87
CA PHE A 122 7.32 10.88 19.71
C PHE A 122 7.56 10.09 20.99
N ASN A 123 6.57 9.27 21.35
CA ASN A 123 6.76 8.32 22.44
C ASN A 123 7.64 7.13 21.99
N LYS A 124 7.94 6.21 22.92
CA LYS A 124 8.80 5.05 22.63
C LYS A 124 8.25 4.13 21.53
N TYR A 125 6.92 3.97 21.45
CA TYR A 125 6.28 3.14 20.43
C TYR A 125 6.32 3.83 19.08
N GLU A 126 5.99 5.12 19.02
CA GLU A 126 6.02 5.92 17.80
C GLU A 126 7.42 5.97 17.20
N ASN A 127 8.45 6.22 18.00
CA ASN A 127 9.85 6.20 17.54
C ASN A 127 10.24 4.83 16.95
N TYR A 128 9.92 3.74 17.65
CA TYR A 128 10.18 2.40 17.16
C TYR A 128 9.42 2.12 15.85
N ASN A 129 8.12 2.45 15.83
CA ASN A 129 7.22 2.15 14.71
C ASN A 129 7.60 2.96 13.46
N ILE A 130 7.97 4.23 13.61
CA ILE A 130 8.50 5.05 12.51
C ILE A 130 9.72 4.36 11.89
N THR A 131 10.68 3.94 12.73
CA THR A 131 11.91 3.28 12.29
C THR A 131 11.61 1.92 11.65
N PHE A 132 10.72 1.13 12.26
CA PHE A 132 10.31 -0.17 11.76
C PHE A 132 9.67 -0.05 10.38
N LEU A 133 8.63 0.79 10.24
CA LEU A 133 7.84 0.96 9.02
C LEU A 133 8.66 1.59 7.88
N HIS A 134 9.61 2.46 8.19
CA HIS A 134 10.50 3.03 7.17
C HIS A 134 11.30 1.97 6.40
N ARG A 135 11.57 0.81 7.00
CA ARG A 135 12.27 -0.30 6.32
C ARG A 135 11.42 -1.05 5.30
N TYR A 136 10.10 -0.87 5.32
CA TYR A 136 9.14 -1.61 4.50
C TYR A 136 8.32 -0.72 3.54
N GLU A 137 8.59 0.59 3.51
CA GLU A 137 7.91 1.54 2.61
C GLU A 137 8.68 1.83 1.33
#